data_AF-A0A7K3S3W8-F1
#
_entry.id   AF-A0A7K3S3W8-F1
#
_cell.length_a   1.000
_cell.length_b   1.000
_cell.length_c   1.000
_cell.angle_alpha   90.00
_cell.angle_beta   90.00
_cell.angle_gamma   90.00
#
_symmetry.space_group_name_H-M   'P 1'
#
loop_
_entity.id
_entity.type
_entity.pdbx_description
1 polymer ?
#
loop_
_entity_poly.entity_id
_entity_poly.type
_entity_poly.pdbx_seq_one_letter_code
_entity_poly.pdbx_strand_id
1 'polypeptide(L)'
;REALAGLDGPTVIAPALDGQPQAEPAAQDVDLAPGSAAALVAAARKLDVTVPVVVQTLWSLVLADMTGRQDIVSGTTVSGRPAELAGAESMVGLFINTLPVRVGVRHDETLAELVRRTADEQAALLAHHHVALARIQKLTDTGGPLFDTLCVFENYLVDTGTDEQAAAEAKEFAGLRVEAVTGRDATHYPLTLVAAPGPDGGPVLRLRYRTDALSAADATRVAARL
;
A
#
# COMPACT_ATOMS: atom_id res chain seq x y z
N ARG A 1 -4.06 15.39 -13.73
CA ARG A 1 -4.86 15.17 -14.96
C ARG A 1 -4.06 14.34 -15.95
N GLU A 2 -2.87 14.78 -16.36
CA GLU A 2 -1.99 14.04 -17.28
C GLU A 2 -1.68 12.60 -16.83
N ALA A 3 -1.28 12.39 -15.57
CA ALA A 3 -0.99 11.06 -15.03
C ALA A 3 -2.15 10.05 -15.12
N LEU A 4 -3.41 10.52 -15.20
CA LEU A 4 -4.60 9.66 -15.31
C LEU A 4 -5.30 9.80 -16.67
N ALA A 5 -4.69 10.51 -17.63
CA ALA A 5 -5.28 10.73 -18.94
C ALA A 5 -5.32 9.42 -19.74
N GLY A 6 -6.43 9.16 -20.44
CA GLY A 6 -6.59 7.93 -21.22
C GLY A 6 -6.64 6.66 -20.38
N LEU A 7 -7.02 6.76 -19.10
CA LEU A 7 -7.31 5.61 -18.27
C LEU A 7 -8.54 4.86 -18.83
N ASP A 8 -8.38 3.59 -19.17
CA ASP A 8 -9.41 2.74 -19.82
C ASP A 8 -10.53 2.28 -18.86
N GLY A 9 -10.47 2.70 -17.60
CA GLY A 9 -11.45 2.34 -16.57
C GLY A 9 -10.80 2.00 -15.24
N PRO A 10 -11.62 1.73 -14.21
CA PRO A 10 -11.12 1.48 -12.87
C PRO A 10 -10.58 0.06 -12.71
N THR A 11 -9.60 -0.13 -11.83
CA THR A 11 -9.13 -1.46 -11.45
C THR A 11 -9.88 -1.92 -10.21
N VAL A 12 -10.85 -2.80 -10.40
CA VAL A 12 -11.77 -3.26 -9.35
C VAL A 12 -11.72 -4.78 -9.28
N ILE A 13 -11.48 -5.35 -8.10
CA ILE A 13 -11.45 -6.80 -7.87
C ILE A 13 -12.76 -7.33 -7.27
N ALA A 14 -13.54 -6.48 -6.60
CA ALA A 14 -14.79 -6.85 -5.94
C ALA A 14 -15.88 -5.76 -6.17
N PRO A 15 -16.45 -5.67 -7.39
CA PRO A 15 -17.38 -4.61 -7.78
C PRO A 15 -18.74 -4.66 -7.07
N ALA A 16 -19.08 -5.79 -6.44
CA ALA A 16 -20.39 -6.04 -5.85
C ALA A 16 -20.50 -5.65 -4.37
N LEU A 17 -19.44 -5.10 -3.76
CA LEU A 17 -19.48 -4.69 -2.36
C LEU A 17 -20.38 -3.48 -2.19
N ASP A 18 -21.37 -3.61 -1.32
CA ASP A 18 -22.18 -2.50 -0.85
C ASP A 18 -21.50 -1.80 0.35
N GLY A 19 -21.91 -0.55 0.61
CA GLY A 19 -21.37 0.30 1.67
C GLY A 19 -21.83 -0.10 3.08
N GLN A 20 -22.07 -1.39 3.32
CA GLN A 20 -22.55 -1.93 4.59
C GLN A 20 -21.45 -1.96 5.66
N PRO A 21 -21.83 -2.04 6.95
CA PRO A 21 -20.89 -2.00 8.08
C PRO A 21 -19.82 -3.09 8.00
N GLN A 22 -18.59 -2.67 8.26
CA GLN A 22 -17.39 -3.46 8.11
C GLN A 22 -17.13 -4.36 9.33
N ALA A 23 -17.01 -5.68 9.10
CA ALA A 23 -16.34 -6.56 10.06
C ALA A 23 -14.82 -6.27 10.05
N GLU A 24 -14.13 -6.56 11.15
CA GLU A 24 -12.66 -6.45 11.18
C GLU A 24 -12.07 -7.25 10.00
N PRO A 25 -11.23 -6.63 9.15
CA PRO A 25 -10.68 -7.31 7.98
C PRO A 25 -9.78 -8.45 8.45
N ALA A 26 -9.92 -9.61 7.81
CA ALA A 26 -9.01 -10.73 8.02
C ALA A 26 -7.63 -10.37 7.47
N ALA A 27 -6.60 -11.02 8.03
CA ALA A 27 -5.21 -10.82 7.63
C ALA A 27 -4.58 -12.14 7.19
N GLN A 28 -3.69 -12.06 6.22
CA GLN A 28 -2.86 -13.16 5.73
C GLN A 28 -1.43 -12.63 5.56
N ASP A 29 -0.49 -13.17 6.32
CA ASP A 29 0.93 -12.88 6.13
C ASP A 29 1.41 -13.47 4.81
N VAL A 30 2.36 -12.78 4.17
CA VAL A 30 2.99 -13.23 2.93
C VAL A 30 4.34 -13.83 3.29
N ASP A 31 4.46 -15.13 3.09
CA ASP A 31 5.68 -15.88 3.35
C ASP A 31 6.72 -15.62 2.25
N LEU A 32 7.59 -14.64 2.48
CA LEU A 32 8.73 -14.39 1.60
C LEU A 32 9.77 -15.51 1.77
N ALA A 33 10.18 -16.10 0.65
CA ALA A 33 11.28 -17.07 0.66
C ALA A 33 12.55 -16.48 1.30
N PRO A 34 13.37 -17.30 2.00
CA PRO A 34 14.57 -16.84 2.66
C PRO A 34 15.48 -16.02 1.71
N GLY A 35 15.83 -14.80 2.11
CA GLY A 35 16.65 -13.88 1.32
C GLY A 35 15.88 -12.98 0.35
N SER A 36 14.60 -13.23 0.06
CA SER A 36 13.81 -12.38 -0.84
C SER A 36 13.67 -10.94 -0.35
N ALA A 37 13.47 -10.74 0.95
CA ALA A 37 13.36 -9.40 1.53
C ALA A 37 14.66 -8.59 1.35
N ALA A 38 15.82 -9.22 1.57
CA ALA A 38 17.14 -8.61 1.33
C ALA A 38 17.39 -8.36 -0.17
N ALA A 39 16.96 -9.29 -1.03
CA ALA A 39 17.06 -9.14 -2.48
C ALA A 39 16.22 -7.96 -3.00
N LEU A 40 15.03 -7.72 -2.43
CA LEU A 40 14.20 -6.55 -2.74
C LEU A 40 14.91 -5.24 -2.40
N VAL A 41 15.54 -5.16 -1.22
CA VAL A 41 16.34 -3.98 -0.80
C VAL A 41 17.53 -3.78 -1.74
N ALA A 42 18.26 -4.85 -2.07
CA ALA A 42 19.39 -4.78 -2.99
C ALA A 42 18.97 -4.36 -4.42
N ALA A 43 17.82 -4.84 -4.89
CA ALA A 43 17.25 -4.47 -6.18
C ALA A 43 16.84 -2.99 -6.20
N ALA A 44 16.14 -2.52 -5.17
CA ALA A 44 15.77 -1.11 -5.02
C ALA A 44 17.02 -0.21 -5.09
N ARG A 45 18.07 -0.56 -4.33
CA ARG A 45 19.35 0.16 -4.36
C ARG A 45 20.03 0.13 -5.72
N LYS A 46 20.06 -1.03 -6.39
CA LYS A 46 20.69 -1.18 -7.72
C LYS A 46 19.97 -0.35 -8.79
N LEU A 47 18.67 -0.16 -8.65
CA LEU A 47 17.83 0.59 -9.57
C LEU A 47 17.73 2.09 -9.21
N ASP A 48 18.33 2.52 -8.11
CA ASP A 48 18.24 3.88 -7.54
C ASP A 48 16.79 4.31 -7.23
N VAL A 49 16.01 3.38 -6.66
CA VAL A 49 14.62 3.59 -6.25
C VAL A 49 14.40 3.16 -4.81
N THR A 50 13.21 3.43 -4.27
CA THR A 50 12.84 3.05 -2.89
C THR A 50 12.13 1.68 -2.88
N VAL A 51 12.22 0.96 -1.75
CA VAL A 51 11.49 -0.31 -1.56
C VAL A 51 9.97 -0.16 -1.77
N PRO A 52 9.30 0.90 -1.27
CA PRO A 52 7.89 1.15 -1.57
C PRO A 52 7.56 1.16 -3.07
N VAL A 53 8.41 1.74 -3.92
CA VAL A 53 8.18 1.74 -5.38
C VAL A 53 8.25 0.32 -5.94
N VAL A 54 9.21 -0.49 -5.47
CA VAL A 54 9.33 -1.89 -5.90
C VAL A 54 8.08 -2.67 -5.49
N VAL A 55 7.67 -2.58 -4.21
CA VAL A 55 6.48 -3.26 -3.69
C VAL A 55 5.21 -2.81 -4.43
N GLN A 56 5.05 -1.50 -4.65
CA GLN A 56 3.92 -0.94 -5.40
C GLN A 56 3.88 -1.46 -6.85
N THR A 57 5.04 -1.62 -7.50
CA THR A 57 5.13 -2.15 -8.86
C THR A 57 4.75 -3.64 -8.88
N LEU A 58 5.28 -4.44 -7.96
CA LEU A 58 4.95 -5.86 -7.82
C LEU A 58 3.45 -6.05 -7.52
N TRP A 59 2.88 -5.20 -6.66
CA TRP A 59 1.46 -5.19 -6.38
C TRP A 59 0.62 -4.94 -7.64
N SER A 60 1.01 -3.97 -8.46
CA SER A 60 0.33 -3.71 -9.73
C SER A 60 0.41 -4.91 -10.69
N LEU A 61 1.51 -5.66 -10.70
CA LEU A 61 1.62 -6.89 -11.50
C LEU A 61 0.70 -8.01 -11.01
N VAL A 62 0.56 -8.18 -9.69
CA VAL A 62 -0.40 -9.14 -9.12
C VAL A 62 -1.83 -8.75 -9.48
N LEU A 63 -2.18 -7.46 -9.40
CA LEU A 63 -3.49 -6.97 -9.82
C LEU A 63 -3.72 -7.14 -11.33
N ALA A 64 -2.69 -6.97 -12.15
CA ALA A 64 -2.75 -7.24 -13.59
C ALA A 64 -3.10 -8.70 -13.87
N ASP A 65 -2.46 -9.66 -13.17
CA ASP A 65 -2.79 -11.09 -13.27
C ASP A 65 -4.23 -11.38 -12.80
N MET A 66 -4.66 -10.77 -11.69
CA MET A 66 -6.00 -10.98 -11.14
C MET A 66 -7.12 -10.42 -12.03
N THR A 67 -6.90 -9.27 -12.65
CA THR A 67 -7.93 -8.54 -13.40
C THR A 67 -7.84 -8.74 -14.91
N GLY A 68 -6.74 -9.30 -15.40
CA GLY A 68 -6.42 -9.38 -16.83
C GLY A 68 -6.14 -8.02 -17.48
N ARG A 69 -6.04 -6.94 -16.70
CA ARG A 69 -5.79 -5.58 -17.20
C ARG A 69 -4.30 -5.30 -17.29
N GLN A 70 -3.93 -4.43 -18.22
CA GLN A 70 -2.56 -3.92 -18.36
C GLN A 70 -2.40 -2.50 -17.83
N ASP A 71 -3.50 -1.76 -17.61
CA ASP A 71 -3.46 -0.42 -17.04
C ASP A 71 -4.07 -0.47 -15.63
N ILE A 72 -3.20 -0.49 -14.63
CA ILE A 72 -3.57 -0.79 -13.25
C ILE A 72 -3.56 0.48 -12.42
N VAL A 73 -4.66 0.74 -11.72
CA VAL A 73 -4.72 1.78 -10.69
C VAL A 73 -4.95 1.11 -9.34
N SER A 74 -4.11 1.43 -8.36
CA SER A 74 -4.36 1.09 -6.96
C SER A 74 -4.21 2.35 -6.11
N GLY A 75 -4.75 2.36 -4.91
CA GLY A 75 -4.50 3.45 -3.98
C GLY A 75 -3.22 3.23 -3.19
N THR A 76 -2.54 4.32 -2.86
CA THR A 76 -1.52 4.34 -1.82
C THR A 76 -1.86 5.42 -0.79
N THR A 77 -1.33 5.30 0.41
CA THR A 77 -1.50 6.32 1.45
C THR A 77 -0.22 7.11 1.65
N VAL A 78 -0.39 8.40 1.92
CA VAL A 78 0.69 9.32 2.28
C VAL A 78 0.33 10.03 3.57
N SER A 79 1.34 10.41 4.36
CA SER A 79 1.13 11.07 5.65
C SER A 79 0.35 12.38 5.55
N GLY A 80 0.38 13.04 4.38
CA GLY A 80 -0.17 14.37 4.15
C GLY A 80 0.49 15.47 4.99
N ARG A 81 1.71 15.22 5.46
CA ARG A 81 2.53 16.14 6.25
C ARG A 81 3.72 16.62 5.41
N PRO A 82 3.57 17.68 4.59
CA PRO A 82 4.65 18.17 3.75
C PRO A 82 5.77 18.76 4.61
N ALA A 83 7.03 18.56 4.20
CA ALA A 83 8.20 19.04 4.95
C ALA A 83 8.27 20.58 5.09
N GLU A 84 7.59 21.30 4.20
CA GLU A 84 7.48 22.76 4.21
C GLU A 84 6.59 23.28 5.35
N LEU A 85 5.70 22.42 5.89
CA LEU A 85 4.85 22.76 7.02
C LEU A 85 5.61 22.52 8.33
N ALA A 86 6.19 23.58 8.87
CA ALA A 86 6.95 23.51 10.13
C ALA A 86 6.11 22.89 11.26
N GLY A 87 6.68 21.89 11.95
CA GLY A 87 6.04 21.18 13.05
C GLY A 87 5.00 20.13 12.63
N ALA A 88 4.81 19.90 11.32
CA ALA A 88 3.84 18.94 10.81
C ALA A 88 4.02 17.53 11.39
N GLU A 89 5.23 17.12 11.71
CA GLU A 89 5.57 15.83 12.34
C GLU A 89 4.95 15.64 13.73
N SER A 90 4.67 16.73 14.44
CA SER A 90 4.14 16.71 15.81
C SER A 90 2.64 17.06 15.90
N MET A 91 2.03 17.49 14.79
CA MET A 91 0.63 17.92 14.78
C MET A 91 -0.33 16.73 14.94
N VAL A 92 -1.30 16.85 15.85
CA VAL A 92 -2.40 15.89 15.96
C VAL A 92 -3.54 16.30 15.03
N GLY A 93 -3.97 15.41 14.14
CA GLY A 93 -5.05 15.67 13.20
C GLY A 93 -5.14 14.63 12.07
N LEU A 94 -6.19 14.74 11.26
CA LEU A 94 -6.42 13.88 10.09
C LEU A 94 -5.66 14.44 8.88
N PHE A 95 -4.40 14.03 8.72
CA PHE A 95 -3.54 14.44 7.60
C PHE A 95 -3.43 13.38 6.50
N ILE A 96 -3.63 12.10 6.83
CA ILE A 96 -3.45 11.00 5.87
C ILE A 96 -4.30 11.23 4.62
N ASN A 97 -3.69 11.05 3.45
CA ASN A 97 -4.36 11.16 2.17
C ASN A 97 -4.17 9.88 1.36
N THR A 98 -5.16 9.55 0.53
CA THR A 98 -5.11 8.41 -0.38
C THR A 98 -4.95 8.94 -1.80
N LEU A 99 -3.99 8.39 -2.54
CA LEU A 99 -3.64 8.81 -3.90
C LEU A 99 -3.73 7.63 -4.86
N PRO A 100 -4.27 7.80 -6.07
CA PRO A 100 -4.18 6.78 -7.10
C PRO A 100 -2.74 6.68 -7.63
N VAL A 101 -2.24 5.46 -7.69
CA VAL A 101 -1.01 5.08 -8.38
C VAL A 101 -1.41 4.30 -9.62
N ARG A 102 -1.14 4.87 -10.79
CA ARG A 102 -1.34 4.21 -12.09
C ARG A 102 -0.03 3.56 -12.53
N VAL A 103 -0.08 2.31 -12.93
CA VAL A 103 1.03 1.55 -13.48
C VAL A 103 0.52 0.84 -14.73
N GLY A 104 1.00 1.26 -15.91
CA GLY A 104 0.80 0.51 -17.15
C GLY A 104 1.81 -0.62 -17.25
N VAL A 105 1.41 -1.84 -17.55
CA VAL A 105 2.26 -3.02 -17.76
C VAL A 105 2.46 -3.20 -19.25
N ARG A 106 3.70 -3.05 -19.74
CA ARG A 106 4.03 -3.20 -21.16
C ARG A 106 4.85 -4.46 -21.41
N HIS A 107 4.59 -5.16 -22.50
CA HIS A 107 5.30 -6.41 -22.84
C HIS A 107 6.70 -6.18 -23.41
N ASP A 108 6.98 -4.96 -23.86
CA ASP A 108 8.25 -4.55 -24.47
C ASP A 108 9.24 -3.92 -23.47
N GLU A 109 8.90 -3.87 -22.18
CA GLU A 109 9.77 -3.37 -21.12
C GLU A 109 10.17 -4.48 -20.14
N THR A 110 11.39 -4.38 -19.61
CA THR A 110 11.86 -5.23 -18.51
C THR A 110 11.25 -4.78 -17.18
N LEU A 111 11.21 -5.68 -16.19
CA LEU A 111 10.78 -5.33 -14.83
C LEU A 111 11.58 -4.16 -14.24
N ALA A 112 12.88 -4.08 -14.53
CA ALA A 112 13.74 -2.99 -14.07
C ALA A 112 13.35 -1.64 -14.69
N GLU A 113 12.94 -1.63 -15.96
CA GLU A 113 12.45 -0.44 -16.65
C GLU A 113 11.09 -0.01 -16.11
N LEU A 114 10.18 -0.97 -15.90
CA LEU A 114 8.89 -0.70 -15.28
C LEU A 114 9.04 -0.09 -13.88
N VAL A 115 9.92 -0.64 -13.03
CA VAL A 115 10.17 -0.11 -11.68
C VAL A 115 10.72 1.32 -11.72
N ARG A 116 11.70 1.61 -12.59
CA ARG A 116 12.24 2.97 -12.76
C ARG A 116 11.18 3.94 -13.26
N ARG A 117 10.40 3.54 -14.25
CA ARG A 117 9.31 4.36 -14.79
C ARG A 117 8.25 4.65 -13.72
N THR A 118 7.86 3.65 -12.94
CA THR A 118 6.95 3.87 -11.80
C THR A 118 7.56 4.85 -10.79
N ALA A 119 8.86 4.75 -10.48
CA ALA A 119 9.55 5.72 -9.62
C ALA A 119 9.47 7.15 -10.16
N ASP A 120 9.80 7.34 -11.45
CA ASP A 120 9.78 8.66 -12.11
C ASP A 120 8.36 9.24 -12.13
N GLU A 121 7.36 8.43 -12.48
CA GLU A 121 5.95 8.81 -12.52
C GLU A 121 5.43 9.20 -11.11
N GLN A 122 5.84 8.47 -10.06
CA GLN A 122 5.50 8.81 -8.67
C GLN A 122 6.21 10.09 -8.19
N ALA A 123 7.50 10.24 -8.49
CA ALA A 123 8.27 11.41 -8.11
C ALA A 123 7.70 12.70 -8.71
N ALA A 124 7.25 12.66 -9.98
CA ALA A 124 6.61 13.78 -10.65
C ALA A 124 5.29 14.22 -9.97
N LEU A 125 4.67 13.36 -9.16
CA LEU A 125 3.39 13.63 -8.50
C LEU A 125 3.53 14.11 -7.06
N LEU A 126 4.74 14.17 -6.48
CA LEU A 126 4.98 14.57 -5.09
C LEU A 126 4.33 15.91 -4.73
N ALA A 127 4.46 16.92 -5.61
CA ALA A 127 3.87 18.25 -5.42
C ALA A 127 2.33 18.24 -5.36
N HIS A 128 1.69 17.15 -5.79
CA HIS A 128 0.23 16.98 -5.85
C HIS A 128 -0.32 16.07 -4.76
N HIS A 129 0.51 15.58 -3.83
CA HIS A 129 0.09 14.68 -2.76
C HIS A 129 -0.96 15.26 -1.79
N HIS A 130 -1.18 16.58 -1.81
CA HIS A 130 -2.20 17.27 -1.02
C HIS A 130 -3.60 17.23 -1.64
N VAL A 131 -3.75 16.77 -2.89
CA VAL A 131 -5.05 16.74 -3.57
C VAL A 131 -5.87 15.54 -3.09
N ALA A 132 -7.05 15.80 -2.53
CA ALA A 132 -7.93 14.74 -2.02
C ALA A 132 -8.42 13.79 -3.13
N LEU A 133 -8.49 12.48 -2.84
CA LEU A 133 -8.95 11.45 -3.78
C LEU A 133 -10.30 11.80 -4.44
N ALA A 134 -11.28 12.28 -3.67
CA ALA A 134 -12.59 12.67 -4.19
C ALA A 134 -12.51 13.80 -5.23
N ARG A 135 -11.51 14.68 -5.12
CA ARG A 135 -11.26 15.71 -6.13
C ARG A 135 -10.60 15.10 -7.36
N ILE A 136 -9.67 14.17 -7.20
CA ILE A 136 -9.02 13.46 -8.31
C ILE A 136 -10.06 12.69 -9.13
N GLN A 137 -10.94 11.93 -8.48
CA GLN A 137 -12.04 11.18 -9.12
C GLN A 137 -12.98 12.06 -9.93
N LYS A 138 -13.28 13.29 -9.46
CA LYS A 138 -14.09 14.26 -10.21
C LYS A 138 -13.38 14.85 -11.43
N LEU A 139 -12.06 14.71 -11.52
CA LEU A 139 -11.25 15.22 -12.62
C LEU A 139 -10.93 14.13 -13.66
N THR A 140 -11.33 12.89 -13.41
CA THR A 140 -11.20 11.76 -14.32
C THR A 140 -12.54 11.45 -14.97
N ASP A 141 -12.51 10.99 -16.23
CA ASP A 141 -13.71 10.69 -17.01
C ASP A 141 -14.40 9.37 -16.60
N THR A 142 -13.89 8.69 -15.58
CA THR A 142 -14.42 7.40 -15.10
C THR A 142 -15.76 7.51 -14.37
N GLY A 143 -16.14 8.71 -13.90
CA GLY A 143 -17.44 8.95 -13.26
C GLY A 143 -17.68 8.21 -11.93
N GLY A 144 -16.66 7.54 -11.36
CA GLY A 144 -16.77 6.68 -10.18
C GLY A 144 -15.42 6.35 -9.53
N PRO A 145 -15.38 5.36 -8.61
CA PRO A 145 -14.14 4.90 -7.98
C PRO A 145 -13.10 4.50 -9.02
N LEU A 146 -11.83 4.83 -8.79
CA LEU A 146 -10.72 4.49 -9.69
C LEU A 146 -10.12 3.11 -9.40
N PHE A 147 -10.27 2.66 -8.16
CA PHE A 147 -9.69 1.43 -7.63
C PHE A 147 -10.46 1.00 -6.39
N ASP A 148 -10.37 -0.29 -6.04
CA ASP A 148 -10.87 -0.85 -4.79
C ASP A 148 -9.78 -1.55 -3.96
N THR A 149 -8.50 -1.41 -4.35
CA THR A 149 -7.36 -1.98 -3.63
C THR A 149 -6.34 -0.94 -3.20
N LEU A 150 -5.61 -1.23 -2.11
CA LEU A 150 -4.52 -0.38 -1.61
C LEU A 150 -3.18 -1.12 -1.55
N CYS A 151 -2.09 -0.37 -1.74
CA CYS A 151 -0.74 -0.72 -1.29
C CYS A 151 -0.23 0.37 -0.34
N VAL A 152 -0.02 -0.02 0.92
CA VAL A 152 0.35 0.89 2.00
C VAL A 152 1.73 0.52 2.51
N PHE A 153 2.58 1.53 2.69
CA PHE A 153 3.89 1.36 3.32
C PHE A 153 3.92 2.07 4.68
N GLU A 154 4.03 1.31 5.75
CA GLU A 154 4.04 1.81 7.12
C GLU A 154 5.47 1.88 7.65
N ASN A 155 6.07 3.07 7.55
CA ASN A 155 7.41 3.35 8.06
C ASN A 155 7.45 3.65 9.57
N TYR A 156 6.31 3.62 10.25
CA TYR A 156 6.28 3.91 11.67
C TYR A 156 6.69 2.66 12.42
N LEU A 157 7.65 2.82 13.34
CA LEU A 157 7.98 1.85 14.40
C LEU A 157 6.84 1.76 15.43
N VAL A 158 5.58 1.77 14.99
CA VAL A 158 4.48 1.35 15.85
C VAL A 158 4.48 -0.15 15.72
N ASP A 159 4.83 -0.77 16.83
CA ASP A 159 4.70 -2.19 17.06
C ASP A 159 3.23 -2.62 16.90
N THR A 160 2.78 -2.75 15.65
CA THR A 160 1.43 -3.22 15.27
C THR A 160 1.45 -4.69 14.91
N GLY A 161 2.58 -5.37 15.15
CA GLY A 161 2.65 -6.81 15.14
C GLY A 161 1.77 -7.38 16.24
N THR A 162 1.06 -8.46 15.91
CA THR A 162 0.57 -9.44 16.89
C THR A 162 1.71 -10.17 17.61
N ASP A 163 2.96 -9.77 17.35
CA ASP A 163 4.15 -10.28 18.00
C ASP A 163 4.21 -9.72 19.41
N GLU A 164 3.80 -10.55 20.37
CA GLU A 164 4.04 -10.40 21.81
C GLU A 164 5.52 -10.11 22.16
N GLN A 165 6.44 -10.20 21.20
CA GLN A 165 7.88 -10.00 21.38
C GLN A 165 8.38 -8.55 21.26
N ALA A 166 7.66 -7.62 20.62
CA ALA A 166 8.16 -6.23 20.47
C ALA A 166 7.63 -5.26 21.54
N ALA A 167 6.74 -5.76 22.42
CA ALA A 167 6.50 -5.23 23.77
C ALA A 167 7.76 -5.26 24.67
N ALA A 168 8.90 -5.75 24.17
CA ALA A 168 10.14 -5.93 24.91
C ALA A 168 10.92 -4.64 25.22
N GLU A 169 10.63 -3.51 24.58
CA GLU A 169 11.04 -2.20 25.12
C GLU A 169 9.87 -1.59 25.90
N ALA A 170 9.55 -2.24 27.03
CA ALA A 170 8.75 -1.65 28.09
C ALA A 170 9.38 -0.32 28.52
N LYS A 171 8.97 0.78 27.86
CA LYS A 171 9.31 2.14 28.28
C LYS A 171 8.62 2.35 29.62
N GLU A 172 9.42 2.25 30.69
CA GLU A 172 8.96 2.55 32.04
C GLU A 172 8.66 4.05 32.11
N PHE A 173 7.40 4.42 32.26
CA PHE A 173 6.96 5.80 32.36
C PHE A 173 6.44 6.04 33.77
N ALA A 174 7.17 6.85 34.56
CA ALA A 174 6.80 7.18 35.94
C ALA A 174 6.54 5.95 36.83
N GLY A 175 7.31 4.86 36.67
CA GLY A 175 7.15 3.61 37.42
C GLY A 175 6.02 2.70 36.92
N LEU A 176 5.43 3.01 35.76
CA LEU A 176 4.47 2.16 35.06
C LEU A 176 5.13 1.50 33.86
N ARG A 177 4.94 0.18 33.73
CA ARG A 177 5.38 -0.62 32.58
C ARG A 177 4.22 -0.76 31.60
N VAL A 178 4.45 -0.39 30.34
CA VAL A 178 3.53 -0.67 29.24
C VAL A 178 3.72 -2.12 28.83
N GLU A 179 2.70 -2.96 29.02
CA GLU A 179 2.75 -4.38 28.67
C GLU A 179 2.43 -4.64 27.20
N ALA A 180 1.53 -3.85 26.61
CA ALA A 180 1.20 -3.94 25.19
C ALA A 180 0.57 -2.63 24.71
N VAL A 181 0.80 -2.31 23.43
CA VAL A 181 0.04 -1.31 22.70
C VAL A 181 -0.62 -2.04 21.55
N THR A 182 -1.96 -2.03 21.49
CA THR A 182 -2.69 -2.63 20.37
C THR A 182 -3.38 -1.55 19.59
N GLY A 183 -3.22 -1.59 18.27
CA GLY A 183 -3.92 -0.73 17.32
C GLY A 183 -4.96 -1.56 16.57
N ARG A 184 -6.13 -0.97 16.33
CA ARG A 184 -7.11 -1.52 15.39
C ARG A 184 -7.44 -0.46 14.36
N ASP A 185 -7.18 -0.77 13.11
CA ASP A 185 -7.67 -0.02 11.97
C ASP A 185 -8.45 -0.97 11.06
N ALA A 186 -9.27 -0.41 10.19
CA ALA A 186 -9.95 -1.15 9.15
C ALA A 186 -10.08 -0.26 7.92
N THR A 187 -9.65 -0.75 6.76
CA THR A 187 -9.80 -0.03 5.49
C THR A 187 -11.08 -0.50 4.80
N HIS A 188 -11.87 0.42 4.24
CA HIS A 188 -13.11 0.05 3.54
C HIS A 188 -12.87 -0.70 2.22
N TYR A 189 -11.61 -0.78 1.78
CA TYR A 189 -11.16 -1.42 0.55
C TYR A 189 -11.17 -2.95 0.68
N PRO A 190 -11.70 -3.70 -0.30
CA PRO A 190 -11.72 -5.17 -0.29
C PRO A 190 -10.39 -5.85 0.00
N LEU A 191 -9.28 -5.29 -0.51
CA LEU A 191 -7.95 -5.88 -0.39
C LEU A 191 -6.88 -4.79 -0.28
N THR A 192 -6.04 -4.91 0.74
CA THR A 192 -4.93 -4.00 1.01
C THR A 192 -3.66 -4.83 1.21
N LEU A 193 -2.61 -4.54 0.44
CA LEU A 193 -1.26 -4.98 0.75
C LEU A 193 -0.62 -3.96 1.69
N VAL A 194 -0.23 -4.42 2.88
CA VAL A 194 0.54 -3.64 3.85
C VAL A 194 1.99 -4.11 3.81
N ALA A 195 2.92 -3.18 3.65
CA ALA A 195 4.34 -3.41 3.75
C ALA A 195 4.92 -2.57 4.90
N ALA A 196 5.78 -3.18 5.71
CA ALA A 196 6.48 -2.49 6.79
C ALA A 196 7.93 -2.95 6.86
N PRO A 197 8.85 -2.16 7.45
CA PRO A 197 10.19 -2.62 7.75
C PRO A 197 10.17 -3.86 8.66
N GLY A 198 10.83 -4.93 8.23
CA GLY A 198 11.04 -6.15 9.00
C GLY A 198 12.32 -6.11 9.84
N PRO A 199 12.49 -7.08 10.75
CA PRO A 199 13.63 -7.15 11.67
C PRO A 199 14.98 -7.28 10.94
N ASP A 200 14.99 -7.93 9.78
CA ASP A 200 16.20 -8.14 8.97
C ASP A 200 16.50 -6.98 7.99
N GLY A 201 15.79 -5.86 8.12
CA GLY A 201 15.96 -4.66 7.28
C GLY A 201 15.30 -4.73 5.90
N GLY A 202 14.75 -5.89 5.51
CA GLY A 202 13.85 -6.02 4.36
C GLY A 202 12.38 -5.84 4.74
N PRO A 203 11.45 -5.73 3.77
CA PRO A 203 10.04 -5.56 4.10
C PRO A 203 9.40 -6.85 4.59
N VAL A 204 8.49 -6.74 5.56
CA VAL A 204 7.43 -7.72 5.83
C VAL A 204 6.17 -7.32 5.08
N LEU A 205 5.43 -8.29 4.56
CA LEU A 205 4.24 -8.08 3.73
C LEU A 205 3.04 -8.80 4.34
N ARG A 206 1.90 -8.12 4.40
CA ARG A 206 0.63 -8.65 4.92
C ARG A 206 -0.52 -8.22 4.03
N LEU A 207 -1.36 -9.17 3.64
CA LEU A 207 -2.64 -8.87 3.02
C LEU A 207 -3.70 -8.67 4.09
N ARG A 208 -4.49 -7.61 3.97
CA ARG A 208 -5.71 -7.38 4.72
C ARG A 208 -6.88 -7.38 3.77
N TYR A 209 -7.91 -8.16 4.06
CA TYR A 209 -9.02 -8.35 3.15
C TYR A 209 -10.35 -8.43 3.89
N ARG A 210 -11.41 -7.96 3.23
CA ARG A 210 -12.76 -8.14 3.74
C ARG A 210 -13.25 -9.54 3.39
N THR A 211 -13.79 -10.26 4.36
CA THR A 211 -14.27 -11.64 4.18
C THR A 211 -15.57 -11.75 3.40
N ASP A 212 -16.29 -10.64 3.23
CA ASP A 212 -17.45 -10.52 2.33
C ASP A 212 -17.06 -10.25 0.88
N ALA A 213 -15.79 -9.91 0.63
CA ALA A 213 -15.23 -9.65 -0.68
C ALA A 213 -14.38 -10.80 -1.21
N LEU A 214 -13.52 -11.35 -0.36
CA LEU A 214 -12.58 -12.41 -0.68
C LEU A 214 -12.68 -13.54 0.35
N SER A 215 -12.66 -14.78 -0.12
CA SER A 215 -12.49 -15.93 0.77
C SER A 215 -11.05 -16.04 1.26
N ALA A 216 -10.84 -16.75 2.38
CA ALA A 216 -9.48 -17.04 2.86
C ALA A 216 -8.62 -17.77 1.80
N ALA A 217 -9.23 -18.68 1.03
CA ALA A 217 -8.56 -19.36 -0.06
C ALA A 217 -8.14 -18.40 -1.18
N ASP A 218 -8.90 -17.33 -1.45
CA ASP A 218 -8.52 -16.30 -2.41
C ASP A 218 -7.34 -15.49 -1.89
N ALA A 219 -7.39 -15.07 -0.62
CA ALA A 219 -6.29 -14.36 0.02
C ALA A 219 -4.99 -15.17 0.02
N THR A 220 -5.03 -16.47 0.33
CA THR A 220 -3.85 -17.36 0.26
C THR A 220 -3.30 -17.45 -1.17
N ARG A 221 -4.16 -17.52 -2.21
CA ARG A 221 -3.70 -17.54 -3.60
C ARG A 221 -3.07 -16.22 -4.03
N VAL A 222 -3.57 -15.09 -3.55
CA VAL A 222 -2.95 -13.78 -3.80
C VAL A 222 -1.61 -13.69 -3.08
N ALA A 223 -1.54 -14.11 -1.82
CA ALA A 223 -0.29 -14.12 -1.03
C ALA A 223 0.80 -14.97 -1.70
N ALA A 224 0.44 -16.13 -2.25
CA ALA A 224 1.38 -17.02 -2.93
C ALA A 224 1.91 -16.50 -4.29
N ARG A 225 1.31 -15.42 -4.83
CA ARG A 225 1.75 -14.77 -6.08
C ARG A 225 2.69 -13.58 -5.83
N LEU A 226 2.78 -13.11 -4.59
CA LEU A 226 3.69 -12.05 -4.15
C LEU A 226 5.07 -12.64 -3.80
#